data_AF-A0A7C0YIX9-F1
#
_entry.id   AF-A0A7C0YIX9-F1
#
_cell.length_a   1.000
_cell.length_b   1.000
_cell.length_c   1.000
_cell.angle_alpha   90.00
_cell.angle_beta   90.00
_cell.angle_gamma   90.00
#
_symmetry.space_group_name_H-M   'P 1'
#
loop_
_entity.id
_entity.type
_entity.pdbx_description
1 polymer ?
#
loop_
_entity_poly.entity_id
_entity_poly.type
_entity_poly.pdbx_seq_one_letter_code
_entity_poly.pdbx_strand_id
1 'polypeptide(L)'
;MPILIEVGSKNKTIIYDYFSTIFFKQHFIELLDLLKEKYDKLFPTLLKLFETKDFIKPEPIIEEALDLLTLVWHENRRLPRYYFFAVFPIDYSDVASLLLGGASSMEFPSENIRLQGGLGKALMRKGSEIIKMLKDGDEINVGNTRIKVFTKPCYYSVEKPLKTLITYSLLASRKRVQVRLLNTGFVNLELKRL
;
A
#
# COMPACT_ATOMS: atom_id res chain seq x y z
N MET A 1 4.44 6.33 -3.31
CA MET A 1 5.68 5.59 -3.55
C MET A 1 5.55 4.14 -3.09
N PRO A 2 6.07 3.16 -3.86
CA PRO A 2 6.11 1.76 -3.44
C PRO A 2 6.73 1.57 -2.05
N ILE A 3 6.28 0.54 -1.35
CA ILE A 3 6.83 0.09 -0.08
C ILE A 3 7.74 -1.09 -0.38
N LEU A 4 8.98 -1.05 0.10
CA LEU A 4 9.89 -2.17 0.09
C LEU A 4 9.85 -2.89 1.42
N ILE A 5 10.03 -4.20 1.37
CA ILE A 5 10.39 -5.02 2.52
C ILE A 5 11.89 -5.27 2.50
N GLU A 6 12.51 -5.14 3.67
CA GLU A 6 13.92 -5.44 3.85
C GLU A 6 14.09 -6.45 4.97
N VAL A 7 14.87 -7.49 4.70
CA VAL A 7 15.27 -8.54 5.64
C VAL A 7 16.74 -8.39 5.96
N GLY A 8 17.07 -8.21 7.23
CA GLY A 8 18.44 -7.94 7.65
C GLY A 8 18.55 -7.46 9.10
N SER A 9 19.64 -6.78 9.36
CA SER A 9 19.90 -6.06 10.62
C SER A 9 20.38 -4.64 10.29
N LYS A 10 20.52 -3.79 11.31
CA LYS A 10 20.94 -2.38 11.15
C LYS A 10 22.18 -2.19 10.25
N ASN A 11 23.08 -3.17 10.22
CA ASN A 11 24.36 -3.06 9.51
C ASN A 11 24.46 -4.01 8.29
N LYS A 12 23.42 -4.80 8.01
CA LYS A 12 23.49 -5.81 6.95
C LYS A 12 22.10 -6.12 6.39
N THR A 13 21.89 -5.71 5.15
CA THR A 13 20.77 -6.19 4.33
C THR A 13 21.09 -7.57 3.77
N ILE A 14 20.13 -8.49 3.84
CA ILE A 14 20.23 -9.83 3.23
C ILE A 14 19.36 -9.90 1.99
N ILE A 15 18.13 -9.39 2.09
CA ILE A 15 17.17 -9.40 0.96
C ILE A 15 16.36 -8.10 0.98
N TYR A 16 16.02 -7.61 -0.21
CA TYR A 16 15.03 -6.56 -0.42
C TYR A 16 14.03 -7.04 -1.49
N ASP A 17 12.76 -6.64 -1.36
CA ASP A 17 11.75 -6.82 -2.40
C ASP A 17 10.60 -5.81 -2.25
N TYR A 18 9.68 -5.78 -3.20
CA TYR A 18 8.47 -4.98 -3.14
C TYR A 18 7.43 -5.61 -2.21
N PHE A 19 7.05 -4.88 -1.16
CA PHE A 19 5.90 -5.20 -0.33
C PHE A 19 4.59 -4.75 -1.00
N SER A 20 4.57 -3.52 -1.55
CA SER A 20 3.39 -2.97 -2.23
C SER A 20 3.81 -1.91 -3.24
N THR A 21 3.32 -2.02 -4.48
CA THR A 21 3.55 -1.03 -5.55
C THR A 21 2.42 -0.02 -5.68
N ILE A 22 1.21 -0.39 -5.26
CA ILE A 22 -0.03 0.39 -5.43
C ILE A 22 -0.33 1.24 -4.19
N PHE A 23 -0.17 0.65 -2.99
CA PHE A 23 -0.58 1.24 -1.72
C PHE A 23 0.62 1.67 -0.87
N PHE A 24 0.46 2.80 -0.18
CA PHE A 24 1.40 3.33 0.82
C PHE A 24 1.09 2.84 2.24
N LYS A 25 2.08 2.98 3.14
CA LYS A 25 1.98 2.58 4.55
C LYS A 25 0.71 3.13 5.22
N GLN A 26 0.36 4.37 4.93
CA GLN A 26 -0.86 5.02 5.44
C GLN A 26 -2.13 4.22 5.16
N HIS A 27 -2.25 3.58 3.99
CA HIS A 27 -3.45 2.80 3.65
C HIS A 27 -3.57 1.52 4.48
N PHE A 28 -2.44 0.94 4.90
CA PHE A 28 -2.44 -0.20 5.81
C PHE A 28 -2.77 0.26 7.22
N ILE A 29 -2.22 1.40 7.67
CA ILE A 29 -2.55 2.01 8.96
C ILE A 29 -4.06 2.32 9.04
N GLU A 30 -4.63 2.96 8.01
CA GLU A 30 -6.08 3.22 7.92
C GLU A 30 -6.92 1.95 8.05
N LEU A 31 -6.45 0.83 7.52
CA LEU A 31 -7.11 -0.47 7.70
C LEU A 31 -6.99 -0.95 9.15
N LEU A 32 -5.81 -0.88 9.76
CA LEU A 32 -5.62 -1.28 11.15
C LEU A 32 -6.48 -0.44 12.11
N ASP A 33 -6.57 0.87 11.87
CA ASP A 33 -7.41 1.78 12.64
C ASP A 33 -8.90 1.44 12.48
N LEU A 34 -9.36 1.19 11.24
CA LEU A 34 -10.72 0.73 10.99
C LEU A 34 -11.02 -0.59 11.74
N LEU A 35 -10.08 -1.54 11.71
CA LEU A 35 -10.26 -2.83 12.36
C LEU A 35 -10.32 -2.72 13.88
N LYS A 36 -9.51 -1.83 14.45
CA LYS A 36 -9.59 -1.45 15.87
C LYS A 36 -10.95 -0.86 16.20
N GLU A 37 -11.39 0.16 15.45
CA GLU A 37 -12.64 0.88 15.73
C GLU A 37 -13.89 0.02 15.56
N LYS A 38 -13.94 -0.82 14.51
CA LYS A 38 -15.16 -1.56 14.15
C LYS A 38 -15.21 -2.99 14.68
N TYR A 39 -14.07 -3.61 14.95
CA TYR A 39 -13.99 -5.03 15.28
C TYR A 39 -13.24 -5.30 16.59
N ASP A 40 -12.75 -4.26 17.29
CA ASP A 40 -11.96 -4.37 18.51
C ASP A 40 -10.74 -5.31 18.33
N LYS A 41 -10.12 -5.25 17.15
CA LYS A 41 -8.93 -6.03 16.80
C LYS A 41 -7.70 -5.13 16.67
N LEU A 42 -6.66 -5.47 17.41
CA LEU A 42 -5.41 -4.71 17.47
C LEU A 42 -4.27 -5.50 16.83
N PHE A 43 -3.47 -4.80 16.02
CA PHE A 43 -2.27 -5.33 15.38
C PHE A 43 -1.07 -4.43 15.71
N PRO A 44 -0.62 -4.39 16.97
CA PRO A 44 0.39 -3.42 17.43
C PRO A 44 1.75 -3.60 16.76
N THR A 45 2.16 -4.84 16.44
CA THR A 45 3.42 -5.10 15.74
C THR A 45 3.34 -4.59 14.31
N LEU A 46 2.24 -4.87 13.59
CA LEU A 46 2.04 -4.38 12.24
C LEU A 46 1.94 -2.86 12.21
N LEU A 47 1.23 -2.24 13.16
CA LEU A 47 1.16 -0.79 13.28
C LEU A 47 2.56 -0.19 13.44
N LYS A 48 3.36 -0.71 14.38
CA LYS A 48 4.75 -0.31 14.57
C LYS A 48 5.60 -0.51 13.31
N LEU A 49 5.41 -1.61 12.58
CA LEU A 49 6.11 -1.90 11.32
C LEU A 49 5.78 -0.88 10.23
N PHE A 50 4.53 -0.45 10.13
CA PHE A 50 4.11 0.56 9.18
C PHE A 50 4.57 1.96 9.59
N GLU A 51 4.54 2.32 10.88
CA GLU A 51 4.90 3.68 11.35
C GLU A 51 6.41 3.92 11.39
N THR A 52 7.20 2.91 11.74
CA THR A 52 8.64 3.06 11.97
C THR A 52 9.49 2.66 10.75
N LYS A 53 10.78 2.96 10.82
CA LYS A 53 11.82 2.42 9.92
C LYS A 53 12.70 1.38 10.61
N ASP A 54 12.29 0.94 11.79
CA ASP A 54 13.08 0.06 12.63
C ASP A 54 12.96 -1.40 12.17
N PHE A 55 14.03 -2.15 12.45
CA PHE A 55 14.02 -3.59 12.32
C PHE A 55 13.21 -4.23 13.46
N ILE A 56 12.21 -5.02 13.09
CA ILE A 56 11.28 -5.70 13.99
C ILE A 56 11.49 -7.20 13.90
N LYS A 57 11.32 -7.90 15.03
CA LYS A 57 11.42 -9.37 15.08
C LYS A 57 10.35 -10.01 14.20
N PRO A 58 10.67 -11.08 13.46
CA PRO A 58 9.74 -11.66 12.49
C PRO A 58 8.57 -12.42 13.13
N GLU A 59 8.73 -13.02 14.31
CA GLU A 59 7.71 -13.91 14.88
C GLU A 59 6.37 -13.19 15.14
N PRO A 60 6.32 -12.03 15.83
CA PRO A 60 5.06 -11.32 16.04
C PRO A 60 4.47 -10.74 14.75
N ILE A 61 5.31 -10.49 13.73
CA ILE A 61 4.85 -10.05 12.41
C ILE A 61 4.09 -11.19 11.71
N ILE A 62 4.59 -12.42 11.79
CA ILE A 62 3.95 -13.59 11.15
C ILE A 62 2.57 -13.82 11.75
N GLU A 63 2.47 -13.86 13.07
CA GLU A 63 1.20 -14.07 13.78
C GLU A 63 0.19 -12.98 13.42
N GLU A 64 0.53 -11.70 13.60
CA GLU A 64 -0.39 -10.61 13.31
C GLU A 64 -0.75 -10.51 11.82
N ALA A 65 0.18 -10.83 10.90
CA ALA A 65 -0.11 -10.81 9.47
C ALA A 65 -1.05 -11.95 9.04
N LEU A 66 -0.93 -13.13 9.65
CA LEU A 66 -1.85 -14.26 9.43
C LEU A 66 -3.24 -13.95 9.98
N ASP A 67 -3.32 -13.39 11.19
CA ASP A 67 -4.57 -12.96 11.80
C ASP A 67 -5.26 -11.88 10.96
N LEU A 68 -4.49 -10.89 10.49
CA LEU A 68 -5.00 -9.83 9.62
C LEU A 68 -5.50 -10.41 8.28
N LEU A 69 -4.73 -11.30 7.66
CA LEU A 69 -5.11 -11.92 6.39
C LEU A 69 -6.43 -12.71 6.53
N THR A 70 -6.56 -13.45 7.64
CA THR A 70 -7.73 -14.26 7.97
C THR A 70 -8.95 -13.35 8.24
N LEU A 71 -8.78 -12.32 9.05
CA LEU A 71 -9.85 -11.37 9.37
C LEU A 71 -10.35 -10.64 8.12
N VAL A 72 -9.44 -10.13 7.29
CA VAL A 72 -9.82 -9.40 6.07
C VAL A 72 -10.46 -10.33 5.05
N TRP A 73 -10.08 -11.61 5.00
CA TRP A 73 -10.78 -12.61 4.20
C TRP A 73 -12.21 -12.84 4.67
N HIS A 74 -12.42 -13.08 5.96
CA HIS A 74 -13.73 -13.34 6.55
C HIS A 74 -14.67 -12.14 6.41
N GLU A 75 -14.18 -10.94 6.69
CA GLU A 75 -14.97 -9.71 6.68
C GLU A 75 -14.93 -8.99 5.32
N ASN A 76 -14.39 -9.60 4.26
CA ASN A 76 -14.17 -8.96 2.96
C ASN A 76 -15.43 -8.30 2.37
N ARG A 77 -16.61 -8.86 2.62
CA ARG A 77 -17.89 -8.31 2.17
C ARG A 77 -18.36 -7.10 2.98
N ARG A 78 -17.95 -6.99 4.24
CA ARG A 78 -18.32 -5.90 5.16
C ARG A 78 -17.30 -4.78 5.19
N LEU A 79 -16.05 -5.09 4.89
CA LEU A 79 -14.98 -4.11 4.82
C LEU A 79 -15.17 -3.16 3.63
N PRO A 80 -14.83 -1.87 3.78
CA PRO A 80 -14.84 -0.93 2.68
C PRO A 80 -13.93 -1.40 1.55
N ARG A 81 -14.29 -1.05 0.33
CA ARG A 81 -13.45 -1.31 -0.85
C ARG A 81 -12.33 -0.29 -0.93
N TYR A 82 -11.19 -0.68 -1.46
CA TYR A 82 -10.10 0.26 -1.77
C TYR A 82 -10.31 0.89 -3.13
N TYR A 83 -10.19 2.21 -3.17
CA TYR A 83 -10.17 2.98 -4.40
C TYR A 83 -8.75 3.20 -4.90
N PHE A 84 -8.56 3.10 -6.21
CA PHE A 84 -7.31 3.42 -6.90
C PHE A 84 -7.62 3.96 -8.30
N PHE A 85 -6.63 4.60 -8.91
CA PHE A 85 -6.76 5.28 -10.19
C PHE A 85 -5.86 4.62 -11.21
N ALA A 86 -6.33 4.44 -12.45
CA ALA A 86 -5.45 4.12 -13.57
C ALA A 86 -5.58 5.19 -14.64
N VAL A 87 -4.45 5.59 -15.20
CA VAL A 87 -4.43 6.42 -16.40
C VAL A 87 -4.91 5.55 -17.55
N PHE A 88 -5.86 6.06 -18.34
CA PHE A 88 -6.26 5.40 -19.57
C PHE A 88 -5.08 5.42 -20.53
N PRO A 89 -4.70 4.27 -21.09
CA PRO A 89 -3.65 4.21 -22.08
C PRO A 89 -4.03 5.05 -23.29
N ILE A 90 -3.07 5.84 -23.79
CA ILE A 90 -3.23 6.58 -25.04
C ILE A 90 -3.04 5.59 -26.22
N ASP A 91 -2.26 4.53 -26.02
CA ASP A 91 -2.00 3.45 -26.99
C ASP A 91 -1.83 2.05 -26.37
N TYR A 92 -1.64 1.01 -27.19
CA TYR A 92 -1.50 -0.38 -26.72
C TYR A 92 -0.25 -0.64 -25.85
N SER A 93 0.80 0.18 -25.95
CA SER A 93 1.99 0.10 -25.07
C SER A 93 1.67 0.56 -23.65
N ASP A 94 0.80 1.55 -23.49
CA ASP A 94 0.34 2.04 -22.18
C ASP A 94 -0.59 1.05 -21.45
N VAL A 95 -1.12 0.02 -22.13
CA VAL A 95 -1.91 -1.06 -21.50
C VAL A 95 -1.08 -1.82 -20.47
N ALA A 96 0.25 -1.85 -20.63
CA ALA A 96 1.17 -2.37 -19.62
C ALA A 96 1.06 -1.61 -18.29
N SER A 97 0.77 -0.31 -18.30
CA SER A 97 0.59 0.51 -17.08
C SER A 97 -0.71 0.16 -16.33
N LEU A 98 -1.77 -0.22 -17.06
CA LEU A 98 -2.98 -0.81 -16.48
C LEU A 98 -2.70 -2.18 -15.84
N LEU A 99 -1.85 -2.99 -16.49
CA LEU A 99 -1.43 -4.31 -16.00
C LEU A 99 -0.46 -4.22 -14.81
N LEU A 100 0.38 -3.17 -14.74
CA LEU A 100 1.36 -2.91 -13.68
C LEU A 100 0.75 -2.22 -12.44
N GLY A 101 -0.51 -1.83 -12.52
CA GLY A 101 -1.32 -1.44 -11.37
C GLY A 101 -1.48 0.07 -11.25
N GLY A 102 -2.74 0.48 -11.21
CA GLY A 102 -3.09 1.86 -10.88
C GLY A 102 -2.52 2.32 -9.54
N ALA A 103 -2.55 3.61 -9.29
CA ALA A 103 -2.03 4.21 -8.06
C ALA A 103 -3.17 4.54 -7.09
N SER A 104 -2.93 4.34 -5.80
CA SER A 104 -3.84 4.83 -4.74
C SER A 104 -3.84 6.36 -4.61
N SER A 105 -2.84 7.07 -5.15
CA SER A 105 -2.85 8.53 -5.25
C SER A 105 -2.06 9.00 -6.47
N MET A 106 -2.49 10.10 -7.09
CA MET A 106 -1.82 10.76 -8.22
C MET A 106 -1.78 12.27 -7.98
N GLU A 107 -0.68 12.92 -8.37
CA GLU A 107 -0.51 14.37 -8.26
C GLU A 107 -0.25 14.93 -9.66
N PHE A 108 -0.93 16.03 -10.00
CA PHE A 108 -0.85 16.74 -11.27
C PHE A 108 -0.41 18.19 -10.99
N PRO A 109 0.92 18.45 -10.94
CA PRO A 109 1.46 19.72 -10.49
C PRO A 109 1.00 20.92 -11.33
N SER A 110 1.00 20.77 -12.66
CA SER A 110 0.57 21.83 -13.60
C SER A 110 -0.85 22.30 -13.31
N GLU A 111 -1.72 21.36 -12.93
CA GLU A 111 -3.14 21.59 -12.75
C GLU A 111 -3.50 21.90 -11.29
N ASN A 112 -2.50 21.82 -10.39
CA ASN A 112 -2.67 21.86 -8.94
C ASN A 112 -3.75 20.88 -8.43
N ILE A 113 -3.85 19.72 -9.08
CA ILE A 113 -4.86 18.68 -8.77
C ILE A 113 -4.19 17.48 -8.11
N ARG A 114 -4.84 16.93 -7.09
CA ARG A 114 -4.46 15.66 -6.46
C ARG A 114 -5.64 14.70 -6.41
N LEU A 115 -5.41 13.47 -6.83
CA LEU A 115 -6.31 12.34 -6.65
C LEU A 115 -5.85 11.53 -5.44
N GLN A 116 -6.76 11.28 -4.52
CA GLN A 116 -6.52 10.52 -3.29
C GLN A 116 -7.55 9.40 -3.19
N GLY A 117 -7.09 8.17 -3.40
CA GLY A 117 -7.80 6.93 -3.18
C GLY A 117 -7.32 6.31 -1.87
N GLY A 118 -7.94 5.20 -1.50
CA GLY A 118 -7.71 4.57 -0.21
C GLY A 118 -8.93 3.79 0.23
N LEU A 119 -8.99 3.45 1.51
CA LEU A 119 -10.05 2.63 2.06
C LEU A 119 -11.37 3.41 2.11
N GLY A 120 -12.39 2.94 1.39
CA GLY A 120 -13.76 3.45 1.43
C GLY A 120 -14.02 4.78 0.72
N LYS A 121 -12.98 5.48 0.23
CA LYS A 121 -13.15 6.79 -0.41
C LYS A 121 -12.16 7.05 -1.55
N ALA A 122 -12.62 7.86 -2.50
CA ALA A 122 -11.79 8.51 -3.51
C ALA A 122 -12.15 10.00 -3.60
N LEU A 123 -11.14 10.85 -3.63
CA LEU A 123 -11.27 12.30 -3.60
C LEU A 123 -10.41 12.93 -4.69
N MET A 124 -10.93 14.01 -5.27
CA MET A 124 -10.19 14.95 -6.10
C MET A 124 -10.06 16.26 -5.34
N ARG A 125 -8.83 16.76 -5.22
CA ARG A 125 -8.48 17.98 -4.51
C ARG A 125 -7.81 18.99 -5.43
N LYS A 126 -8.04 20.29 -5.18
CA LYS A 126 -7.27 21.40 -5.76
C LYS A 126 -6.57 22.13 -4.62
N GLY A 127 -5.25 21.99 -4.51
CA GLY A 127 -4.55 22.37 -3.28
C GLY A 127 -5.13 21.66 -2.05
N SER A 128 -5.63 22.43 -1.08
CA SER A 128 -6.23 21.90 0.17
C SER A 128 -7.72 21.55 0.05
N GLU A 129 -8.42 22.08 -0.96
CA GLU A 129 -9.87 21.97 -1.11
C GLU A 129 -10.28 20.64 -1.74
N ILE A 130 -11.35 20.01 -1.21
CA ILE A 130 -11.98 18.84 -1.84
C ILE A 130 -12.97 19.33 -2.88
N ILE A 131 -12.65 19.13 -4.15
CA ILE A 131 -13.50 19.57 -5.27
C ILE A 131 -14.58 18.53 -5.57
N LYS A 132 -14.25 17.24 -5.43
CA LYS A 132 -15.14 16.15 -5.83
C LYS A 132 -14.86 14.87 -5.06
N MET A 133 -15.94 14.20 -4.65
CA MET A 133 -15.91 12.79 -4.27
C MET A 133 -16.11 11.93 -5.52
N LEU A 134 -15.20 10.98 -5.72
CA LEU A 134 -15.19 10.10 -6.89
C LEU A 134 -15.80 8.74 -6.53
N LYS A 135 -16.48 8.14 -7.50
CA LYS A 135 -17.14 6.82 -7.38
C LYS A 135 -16.45 5.78 -8.25
N ASP A 136 -16.72 4.51 -7.96
CA ASP A 136 -16.23 3.41 -8.79
C ASP A 136 -16.75 3.54 -10.23
N GLY A 137 -15.87 3.37 -11.20
CA GLY A 137 -16.20 3.54 -12.62
C GLY A 137 -16.21 4.97 -13.13
N ASP A 138 -16.04 5.99 -12.27
CA ASP A 138 -15.88 7.38 -12.73
C ASP A 138 -14.70 7.50 -13.70
N GLU A 139 -14.91 8.29 -14.75
CA GLU A 139 -13.86 8.69 -15.67
C GLU A 139 -13.68 10.21 -15.58
N ILE A 140 -12.44 10.64 -15.33
CA ILE A 140 -12.10 12.04 -15.12
C ILE A 140 -10.96 12.45 -16.04
N ASN A 141 -11.01 13.70 -16.49
CA ASN A 141 -9.92 14.31 -17.23
C ASN A 141 -9.20 15.30 -16.32
N VAL A 142 -7.88 15.17 -16.22
CA VAL A 142 -7.00 16.14 -15.57
C VAL A 142 -6.01 16.63 -16.62
N GLY A 143 -6.21 17.86 -17.10
CA GLY A 143 -5.55 18.34 -18.31
C GLY A 143 -5.90 17.43 -19.49
N ASN A 144 -4.87 16.89 -20.16
CA ASN A 144 -5.02 15.93 -21.27
C ASN A 144 -5.01 14.45 -20.80
N THR A 145 -4.92 14.20 -19.50
CA THR A 145 -4.85 12.83 -18.96
C THR A 145 -6.25 12.33 -18.62
N ARG A 146 -6.70 11.27 -19.29
CA ARG A 146 -7.94 10.56 -18.94
C ARG A 146 -7.62 9.51 -17.88
N ILE A 147 -8.40 9.47 -16.82
CA ILE A 147 -8.16 8.63 -15.64
C ILE A 147 -9.45 7.91 -15.29
N LYS A 148 -9.35 6.63 -14.95
CA LYS A 148 -10.45 5.82 -14.46
C LYS A 148 -10.28 5.49 -12.99
N VAL A 149 -11.40 5.61 -12.26
CA VAL A 149 -11.51 5.26 -10.86
C VAL A 149 -11.96 3.81 -10.77
N PHE A 150 -11.22 3.01 -10.02
CA PHE A 150 -11.52 1.59 -9.81
C PHE A 150 -11.61 1.28 -8.32
N THR A 151 -12.38 0.24 -8.00
CA THR A 151 -12.38 -0.35 -6.67
C THR A 151 -11.97 -1.81 -6.66
N LYS A 152 -11.30 -2.23 -5.58
CA LYS A 152 -11.03 -3.63 -5.25
C LYS A 152 -11.55 -3.96 -3.85
N PRO A 153 -12.09 -5.18 -3.63
CA PRO A 153 -12.38 -5.67 -2.29
C PRO A 153 -11.14 -5.57 -1.39
N CYS A 154 -11.35 -5.31 -0.10
CA CYS A 154 -10.27 -5.09 0.86
C CYS A 154 -9.24 -6.22 0.84
N TYR A 155 -9.70 -7.47 0.81
CA TYR A 155 -8.84 -8.65 0.76
C TYR A 155 -7.87 -8.61 -0.41
N TYR A 156 -8.36 -8.38 -1.62
CA TYR A 156 -7.51 -8.38 -2.83
C TYR A 156 -6.51 -7.24 -2.88
N SER A 157 -6.72 -6.19 -2.09
CA SER A 157 -5.78 -5.07 -1.97
C SER A 157 -4.62 -5.37 -1.04
N VAL A 158 -4.81 -6.23 -0.03
CA VAL A 158 -3.81 -6.48 1.01
C VAL A 158 -3.26 -7.91 1.01
N GLU A 159 -3.92 -8.88 0.39
CA GLU A 159 -3.51 -10.29 0.47
C GLU A 159 -2.11 -10.54 -0.08
N LYS A 160 -1.77 -9.94 -1.23
CA LYS A 160 -0.42 -10.05 -1.81
C LYS A 160 0.64 -9.41 -0.90
N PRO A 161 0.51 -8.13 -0.48
CA PRO A 161 1.40 -7.54 0.50
C PRO A 161 1.57 -8.38 1.78
N LEU A 162 0.48 -8.88 2.37
CA LEU A 162 0.54 -9.69 3.59
C LEU A 162 1.23 -11.03 3.36
N LYS A 163 0.96 -11.72 2.25
CA LYS A 163 1.66 -12.96 1.86
C LYS A 163 3.16 -12.71 1.66
N THR A 164 3.53 -11.59 1.04
CA THR A 164 4.92 -11.16 0.92
C THR A 164 5.53 -10.96 2.31
N LEU A 165 4.88 -10.19 3.18
CA LEU A 165 5.36 -9.94 4.55
C LEU A 165 5.54 -11.24 5.35
N ILE A 166 4.57 -12.15 5.31
CA ILE A 166 4.68 -13.48 5.96
C ILE A 166 5.89 -14.25 5.41
N THR A 167 6.04 -14.31 4.10
CA THR A 167 7.13 -15.03 3.44
C THR A 167 8.50 -14.49 3.84
N TYR A 168 8.68 -13.17 3.79
CA TYR A 168 9.94 -12.52 4.15
C TYR A 168 10.22 -12.56 5.65
N SER A 169 9.19 -12.52 6.50
CA SER A 169 9.35 -12.75 7.94
C SER A 169 9.76 -14.18 8.26
N LEU A 170 9.23 -15.20 7.56
CA LEU A 170 9.68 -16.58 7.69
C LEU A 170 11.16 -16.74 7.28
N LEU A 171 11.56 -16.11 6.18
CA LEU A 171 12.97 -16.06 5.76
C LEU A 171 13.85 -15.38 6.82
N ALA A 172 13.38 -14.26 7.38
CA ALA A 172 14.09 -13.54 8.42
C ALA A 172 14.27 -14.40 9.69
N SER A 173 13.22 -15.10 10.12
CA SER A 173 13.29 -16.00 11.28
C SER A 173 14.27 -17.15 11.05
N ARG A 174 14.24 -17.79 9.87
CA ARG A 174 15.21 -18.82 9.47
C ARG A 174 16.66 -18.31 9.50
N LYS A 175 16.87 -17.06 9.10
CA LYS A 175 18.20 -16.41 9.08
C LYS A 175 18.57 -15.75 10.41
N ARG A 176 17.69 -15.79 11.43
CA ARG A 176 17.84 -15.12 12.73
C ARG A 176 18.12 -13.62 12.58
N VAL A 177 17.42 -12.99 11.65
CA VAL A 177 17.46 -11.55 11.41
C VAL A 177 16.06 -10.93 11.51
N GLN A 178 15.94 -9.66 11.17
CA GLN A 178 14.75 -8.85 11.41
C GLN A 178 14.17 -8.32 10.09
N VAL A 179 12.99 -7.72 10.16
CA VAL A 179 12.27 -7.14 9.02
C VAL A 179 12.02 -5.65 9.25
N ARG A 180 12.16 -4.83 8.22
CA ARG A 180 11.65 -3.45 8.21
C ARG A 180 10.94 -3.14 6.90
N LEU A 181 10.06 -2.14 6.91
CA LEU A 181 9.42 -1.61 5.70
C LEU A 181 9.94 -0.21 5.39
N LEU A 182 10.33 0.01 4.14
CA LEU A 182 10.88 1.27 3.64
C LEU A 182 9.98 1.90 2.58
N ASN A 183 9.89 3.23 2.56
CA ASN A 183 9.29 3.96 1.45
C ASN A 183 10.38 4.21 0.38
N THR A 184 10.09 3.95 -0.89
CA THR A 184 11.09 4.06 -1.98
C THR A 184 11.63 5.48 -2.21
N GLY A 185 11.02 6.52 -1.63
CA GLY A 185 11.58 7.89 -1.64
C GLY A 185 12.96 8.02 -1.01
N PHE A 186 13.38 7.04 -0.21
CA PHE A 186 14.67 7.02 0.49
C PHE A 186 15.71 6.05 -0.12
N VAL A 187 15.31 5.21 -1.08
CA VAL A 187 16.19 4.15 -1.63
C VAL A 187 17.27 4.73 -2.56
N ASN A 188 17.07 5.96 -3.07
CA ASN A 188 18.09 6.70 -3.82
C ASN A 188 19.31 7.17 -2.99
N LEU A 189 19.30 7.01 -1.65
CA LEU A 189 20.43 7.39 -0.79
C LEU A 189 21.26 6.21 -0.29
N GLU A 190 20.69 5.01 -0.15
CA GLU A 190 21.44 3.86 0.40
C GLU A 190 22.08 2.97 -0.69
N LEU A 191 21.53 2.95 -1.92
CA LEU A 191 22.12 2.19 -3.04
C LEU A 191 23.34 2.85 -3.70
N LYS A 192 23.69 4.08 -3.32
CA LYS A 192 24.94 4.75 -3.77
C LYS A 192 26.19 4.35 -2.97
N ARG A 193 26.07 3.37 -2.07
CA ARG A 193 27.18 2.92 -1.19
C ARG A 193 27.49 1.41 -1.29
N LEU A 194 27.01 0.74 -2.34
CA LEU A 194 27.50 -0.57 -2.77
C LEU A 194 28.30 -0.39 -4.07
#